data_AF-A0A6J6IK69-F1
#
_entry.id   AF-A0A6J6IK69-F1
#
_cell.length_a   1.000
_cell.length_b   1.000
_cell.length_c   1.000
_cell.angle_alpha   90.00
_cell.angle_beta   90.00
_cell.angle_gamma   90.00
#
_symmetry.space_group_name_H-M   'P 1'
#
loop_
_entity.id
_entity.type
_entity.pdbx_description
1 polymer ?
#
loop_
_entity_poly.entity_id
_entity_poly.type
_entity_poly.pdbx_seq_one_letter_code
_entity_poly.pdbx_strand_id
1 'polypeptide(L)'
;MKSINVTLESMTVNGEDVPLLSADLVVVRRTETDRLDWECIAFTLLVEPFPQEPCFLEMVDVVESRTLSGPALVVRSDHNRHVFRGGGELSGLTTEDGLESET
;
A
#
# COMPACT_ATOMS: atom_id res chain seq x y z
N MET A 1 -0.12 -0.43 19.55
CA MET A 1 -0.15 -0.58 18.09
C MET A 1 -0.60 0.74 17.49
N LYS A 2 0.23 1.35 16.64
CA LYS A 2 -0.10 2.59 15.92
C LYS A 2 -0.35 2.24 14.45
N SER A 3 -1.36 2.88 13.85
CA SER A 3 -1.74 2.64 12.47
C SER A 3 -2.19 3.91 11.78
N ILE A 4 -1.91 4.03 10.49
CA ILE A 4 -2.46 5.07 9.63
C ILE A 4 -3.27 4.45 8.49
N ASN A 5 -4.19 5.23 7.95
CA ASN A 5 -4.95 4.92 6.74
C ASN A 5 -4.72 6.05 5.75
N VAL A 6 -4.33 5.71 4.52
CA VAL A 6 -4.06 6.65 3.45
C VAL A 6 -4.95 6.30 2.27
N THR A 7 -5.77 7.25 1.83
CA THR A 7 -6.53 7.10 0.58
C THR A 7 -5.64 7.48 -0.59
N LEU A 8 -5.65 6.65 -1.64
CA LEU A 8 -4.75 6.76 -2.77
C LEU A 8 -5.45 7.34 -4.00
N GLU A 9 -4.78 8.27 -4.67
CA GLU A 9 -5.21 8.90 -5.91
C GLU A 9 -4.87 8.04 -7.12
N SER A 10 -3.64 7.51 -7.14
CA SER A 10 -3.12 6.70 -8.23
C SER A 10 -2.17 5.64 -7.71
N MET A 11 -1.96 4.59 -8.50
CA MET A 11 -0.94 3.60 -8.22
C MET A 11 -0.41 2.94 -9.48
N THR A 12 0.82 2.43 -9.38
CA THR A 12 1.42 1.52 -10.35
C THR A 12 1.74 0.17 -9.70
N VAL A 13 1.72 -0.89 -10.51
CA VAL A 13 2.20 -2.22 -10.14
C VAL A 13 3.32 -2.58 -11.09
N ASN A 14 4.54 -2.77 -10.58
CA ASN A 14 5.74 -3.02 -11.38
C ASN A 14 5.97 -1.93 -12.47
N GLY A 15 5.58 -0.69 -12.18
CA GLY A 15 5.68 0.44 -13.11
C GLY A 15 4.53 0.54 -14.13
N GLU A 16 3.56 -0.38 -14.11
CA GLU A 16 2.37 -0.30 -14.96
C GLU A 16 1.23 0.41 -14.23
N ASP A 17 0.64 1.41 -14.87
CA ASP A 17 -0.47 2.18 -14.30
C ASP A 17 -1.70 1.29 -14.04
N VAL A 18 -2.26 1.40 -12.84
CA VAL A 18 -3.50 0.72 -12.48
C VAL A 18 -4.65 1.74 -12.45
N PRO A 19 -5.64 1.66 -13.36
CA PRO A 19 -6.76 2.59 -13.36
C PRO A 19 -7.67 2.31 -12.16
N LEU A 20 -7.65 3.21 -11.17
CA LEU A 20 -8.37 3.07 -9.90
C LEU A 20 -9.82 3.56 -9.98
N LEU A 21 -10.70 2.86 -9.25
CA LEU A 21 -11.98 3.37 -8.77
C LEU A 21 -11.80 3.98 -7.37
N SER A 22 -11.06 3.26 -6.52
CA SER A 22 -10.63 3.72 -5.18
C SER A 22 -9.52 2.81 -4.69
N ALA A 23 -8.63 3.31 -3.85
CA ALA A 23 -7.70 2.46 -3.12
C ALA A 23 -7.36 3.05 -1.75
N ASP A 24 -7.18 2.18 -0.77
CA ASP A 24 -6.76 2.53 0.57
C ASP A 24 -5.53 1.73 0.97
N LEU A 25 -4.60 2.38 1.64
CA LEU A 25 -3.41 1.80 2.23
C LEU A 25 -3.51 1.88 3.75
N VAL A 26 -3.40 0.74 4.41
CA VAL A 26 -3.29 0.64 5.86
C VAL A 26 -1.85 0.29 6.21
N VAL A 27 -1.25 1.07 7.12
CA VAL A 27 0.12 0.83 7.59
C VAL A 27 0.08 0.67 9.10
N VAL A 28 0.77 -0.36 9.60
CA VAL A 28 0.85 -0.69 11.01
C VAL A 28 2.31 -0.85 11.41
N ARG A 29 2.72 -0.23 12.51
CA ARG A 29 4.01 -0.52 13.16
C ARG A 29 3.81 -1.53 14.30
N ARG A 30 4.52 -2.65 14.22
CA ARG A 30 4.53 -3.68 15.28
C ARG A 30 5.37 -3.22 16.46
N THR A 31 4.79 -3.28 17.65
CA THR A 31 5.47 -2.93 18.90
C THR A 31 6.60 -3.89 19.25
N GLU A 32 6.51 -5.15 18.83
CA GLU A 32 7.45 -6.21 19.23
C GLU A 32 8.72 -6.24 18.38
N THR A 33 8.62 -5.80 17.12
CA THR A 33 9.72 -5.93 16.14
C THR A 33 10.13 -4.60 15.51
N ASP A 34 9.39 -3.53 15.81
CA ASP A 34 9.52 -2.22 15.17
C ASP A 34 9.43 -2.24 13.63
N ARG A 35 8.79 -3.29 13.09
CA ARG A 35 8.61 -3.47 11.65
C ARG A 35 7.27 -2.92 11.22
N LEU A 36 7.23 -2.42 9.99
CA LEU A 36 5.99 -2.07 9.33
C LEU A 36 5.39 -3.31 8.67
N ASP A 37 4.08 -3.47 8.85
CA ASP A 37 3.24 -4.20 7.91
C ASP A 37 2.33 -3.22 7.23
N TRP A 38 2.03 -3.46 5.97
CA TRP A 38 1.07 -2.64 5.25
C TRP A 38 0.27 -3.45 4.25
N GLU A 39 -0.95 -2.99 4.00
CA GLU A 39 -1.88 -3.62 3.08
C GLU A 39 -2.53 -2.54 2.22
N CYS A 40 -2.44 -2.70 0.89
CA CYS A 40 -3.12 -1.87 -0.08
C CYS A 40 -4.31 -2.64 -0.64
N ILE A 41 -5.49 -2.05 -0.55
CA ILE A 41 -6.75 -2.60 -1.06
C ILE A 41 -7.19 -1.70 -2.21
N ALA A 42 -7.10 -2.20 -3.43
CA ALA A 42 -7.44 -1.46 -4.64
C ALA A 42 -8.72 -2.01 -5.27
N PHE A 43 -9.62 -1.11 -5.63
CA PHE A 43 -10.71 -1.36 -6.56
C PHE A 43 -10.37 -0.70 -7.89
N THR A 44 -10.38 -1.45 -8.98
CA THR A 44 -9.86 -0.99 -10.28
C THR A 44 -10.92 -1.03 -11.37
N LEU A 45 -10.63 -0.40 -12.50
CA LEU A 45 -11.41 -0.55 -13.74
C LEU A 45 -11.03 -1.83 -14.52
N LEU A 46 -9.93 -2.48 -14.13
CA LEU A 46 -9.49 -3.74 -14.73
C LEU A 46 -10.31 -4.90 -14.15
N VAL A 47 -10.62 -5.87 -15.01
CA VAL A 47 -11.30 -7.11 -14.62
C VAL A 47 -10.37 -8.31 -14.63
N GLU A 48 -9.18 -8.17 -15.23
CA GLU A 48 -8.17 -9.20 -15.22
C GLU A 48 -7.49 -9.28 -13.85
N PRO A 49 -7.41 -10.47 -13.24
CA PRO A 49 -6.75 -10.60 -11.95
C PRO A 49 -5.23 -10.51 -12.12
N PHE A 50 -4.58 -9.83 -11.18
CA PHE A 50 -3.13 -9.89 -11.05
C PHE A 50 -2.66 -11.30 -10.66
N PRO A 51 -1.51 -11.75 -11.19
CA PRO A 51 -0.88 -12.98 -10.73
C PRO A 51 -0.54 -12.87 -9.23
N GLN A 52 -0.66 -13.99 -8.51
CA GLN A 52 -0.30 -14.07 -7.09
C GLN A 52 1.23 -14.20 -6.93
N GLU A 53 1.93 -13.09 -7.18
CA GLU A 53 3.39 -13.04 -7.18
C GLU A 53 3.92 -11.76 -6.52
N PRO A 54 5.22 -11.71 -6.17
CA PRO A 54 5.85 -10.50 -5.67
C PRO A 54 5.77 -9.37 -6.69
N CYS A 55 5.52 -8.16 -6.21
CA CYS A 55 5.45 -6.96 -7.03
C CYS A 55 6.04 -5.75 -6.28
N PHE A 56 6.22 -4.65 -7.00
CA PHE A 56 6.56 -3.36 -6.43
C PHE A 56 5.40 -2.38 -6.64
N LEU A 57 4.98 -1.70 -5.59
CA LEU A 57 3.93 -0.69 -5.66
C LEU A 57 4.53 0.71 -5.56
N GLU A 58 4.05 1.61 -6.40
CA GLU A 58 4.15 3.05 -6.20
C GLU A 58 2.73 3.61 -6.12
N MET A 59 2.45 4.42 -5.11
CA MET A 59 1.11 4.89 -4.77
C MET A 59 1.18 6.38 -4.45
N VAL A 60 0.19 7.17 -4.86
CA VAL A 60 0.13 8.59 -4.56
C VAL A 60 -0.99 8.85 -3.56
N ASP A 61 -0.66 9.51 -2.45
CA ASP A 61 -1.59 9.94 -1.41
C ASP A 61 -2.49 11.07 -1.93
N VAL A 62 -3.81 10.95 -1.75
CA VAL A 62 -4.79 12.00 -2.12
C VAL A 62 -4.56 13.30 -1.35
N VAL A 63 -4.20 13.22 -0.07
CA VAL A 63 -4.15 14.37 0.83
C VAL A 63 -2.85 15.15 0.68
N GLU A 64 -1.73 14.44 0.71
CA GLU A 64 -0.39 15.06 0.71
C GLU A 64 0.25 15.10 -0.69
N SER A 65 -0.36 14.45 -1.70
CA SER A 65 0.21 14.28 -3.04
C SER A 65 1.65 13.71 -3.03
N ARG A 66 1.96 12.92 -1.99
CA ARG A 66 3.26 12.26 -1.82
C ARG A 66 3.23 10.85 -2.39
N THR A 67 4.39 10.39 -2.85
CA THR A 67 4.57 9.02 -3.30
C THR A 67 4.94 8.10 -2.14
N LEU A 68 4.16 7.05 -1.94
CA LEU A 68 4.45 5.92 -1.07
C LEU A 68 4.85 4.73 -1.94
N SER A 69 5.95 4.04 -1.61
CA SER A 69 6.42 2.93 -2.44
C SER A 69 7.09 1.81 -1.65
N GLY A 70 6.94 0.58 -2.13
CA GLY A 70 7.55 -0.58 -1.48
C GLY A 70 7.23 -1.93 -2.13
N PRO A 71 7.99 -2.97 -1.75
CA PRO A 71 7.75 -4.33 -2.18
C PRO A 71 6.48 -4.91 -1.53
N ALA A 72 5.71 -5.65 -2.32
CA ALA A 72 4.49 -6.32 -1.87
C ALA A 72 4.34 -7.71 -2.50
N LEU A 73 3.35 -8.44 -2.00
CA LEU A 73 2.84 -9.68 -2.59
C LEU A 73 1.37 -9.47 -2.92
N VAL A 74 0.94 -9.89 -4.11
CA VAL A 74 -0.48 -10.02 -4.42
C VAL A 74 -1.05 -11.19 -3.64
N VAL A 75 -1.83 -10.91 -2.59
CA VAL A 75 -2.41 -11.96 -1.71
C VAL A 75 -3.84 -12.33 -2.10
N ARG A 76 -4.53 -11.45 -2.82
CA ARG A 76 -5.85 -11.70 -3.40
C ARG A 76 -6.06 -10.81 -4.61
N SER A 77 -6.65 -11.37 -5.65
CA SER A 77 -7.08 -10.61 -6.82
C SER A 77 -8.30 -11.28 -7.41
N ASP A 78 -9.47 -10.65 -7.27
CA ASP A 78 -10.75 -11.16 -7.75
C ASP A 78 -11.60 -10.06 -8.41
N HIS A 79 -11.87 -10.24 -9.71
CA HIS A 79 -12.52 -9.24 -10.55
C HIS A 79 -11.81 -7.88 -10.44
N ASN A 80 -12.49 -6.86 -9.93
CA ASN A 80 -11.99 -5.52 -9.79
C ASN A 80 -11.35 -5.23 -8.42
N ARG A 81 -11.28 -6.22 -7.52
CA ARG A 81 -10.71 -6.05 -6.19
C ARG A 81 -9.36 -6.75 -6.08
N HIS A 82 -8.36 -6.03 -5.61
CA HIS A 82 -7.01 -6.54 -5.42
C HIS A 82 -6.48 -6.16 -4.04
N VAL A 83 -5.77 -7.08 -3.41
CA VAL A 83 -5.15 -6.89 -2.11
C VAL A 83 -3.67 -7.20 -2.23
N PHE A 84 -2.86 -6.21 -1.92
CA PHE A 84 -1.41 -6.29 -1.91
C PHE A 84 -0.93 -6.17 -0.47
N ARG A 85 -0.03 -7.06 -0.05
CA ARG A 85 0.54 -7.02 1.30
C ARG A 85 2.03 -6.79 1.23
N GLY A 86 2.50 -5.72 1.84
CA GLY A 86 3.92 -5.48 2.09
C GLY A 86 4.28 -5.80 3.53
N GLY A 87 5.41 -6.49 3.69
CA GLY A 87 6.02 -6.75 4.99
C GLY A 87 7.42 -6.13 5.00
N GLY A 88 7.59 -5.05 5.75
CA GLY A 88 8.84 -4.31 5.82
C GLY A 88 8.74 -2.89 5.27
N GLU A 89 9.79 -2.44 4.57
CA GLU A 89 9.97 -1.04 4.19
C GLU A 89 8.81 -0.51 3.35
N LEU A 90 8.37 0.70 3.71
CA LEU A 90 7.47 1.54 2.92
C LEU A 90 8.10 2.93 2.90
N SER A 91 8.56 3.34 1.72
CA SER A 91 9.16 4.65 1.50
C SER A 91 8.08 5.73 1.42
N GLY A 92 8.44 6.97 1.74
CA GLY A 92 7.54 8.13 1.66
C GLY A 92 6.74 8.43 2.93
N LEU A 93 6.83 7.58 3.96
CA LEU A 93 6.32 7.90 5.30
C LEU A 93 7.16 9.00 5.95
N THR A 94 6.51 9.87 6.71
CA THR A 94 7.11 10.96 7.48
C THR A 94 6.89 10.76 8.98
N THR A 95 7.58 11.55 9.80
CA THR A 95 7.37 11.60 11.26
C THR A 95 5.95 12.05 11.63
N GLU A 96 5.33 12.86 10.78
CA GLU A 96 3.98 13.40 11.00
C GLU A 96 2.88 12.33 10.90
N ASP A 97 3.19 11.18 10.27
CA ASP A 97 2.30 10.01 10.22
C ASP A 97 2.08 9.37 11.61
N GLY A 98 2.85 9.77 12.62
CA GLY A 98 2.67 9.27 13.98
C GLY A 98 3.01 7.79 14.14
N LEU A 99 3.71 7.19 13.17
CA LEU A 99 4.25 5.83 13.23
C LEU A 99 5.61 5.78 13.94
N GLU A 100 5.96 6.74 14.79
CA GLU A 100 7.25 6.74 15.49
C GLU A 100 7.36 5.63 16.54
N SER A 101 8.55 5.04 16.63
CA SER A 101 8.94 4.08 17.66
C SER A 101 8.93 4.75 19.03
N GLU A 102 8.37 4.09 20.04
CA GLU A 102 8.48 4.53 21.44
C GLU A 102 9.89 4.17 21.94
N THR A 103 10.84 5.10 21.82
CA THR A 103 12.14 5.01 22.50
C THR A 103 12.03 5.09 24.01
#